data_AF-A0A382UYQ0-F1
#
_entry.id   AF-A0A382UYQ0-F1
#
_cell.length_a   1.000
_cell.length_b   1.000
_cell.length_c   1.000
_cell.angle_alpha   90.00
_cell.angle_beta   90.00
_cell.angle_gamma   90.00
#
_symmetry.space_group_name_H-M   'P 1'
#
loop_
_entity.id
_entity.type
_entity.pdbx_description
1 polymer ?
#
loop_
_entity_poly.entity_id
_entity_poly.type
_entity_poly.pdbx_seq_one_letter_code
_entity_poly.pdbx_strand_id
1 'polypeptide(L)' 'MSEKKTRAPASPKVRKFARELGLDINLVSGSEREGRVVEIDI' A
#
# COMPACT_ATOMS: atom_id res chain seq x y z
N MET A 1 -8.42 -10.53 -20.90
CA MET A 1 -7.21 -10.46 -20.04
C MET A 1 -7.70 -10.10 -18.66
N SER A 2 -7.46 -10.94 -17.65
CA SER A 2 -7.98 -10.71 -16.30
C SER A 2 -7.06 -9.72 -15.57
N GLU A 3 -7.56 -8.53 -15.25
CA GLU A 3 -6.87 -7.58 -14.37
C GLU A 3 -6.68 -8.23 -12.99
N LYS A 4 -5.50 -8.81 -12.76
CA LYS A 4 -5.08 -9.18 -11.41
C LYS A 4 -4.91 -7.88 -10.63
N LYS A 5 -5.88 -7.56 -9.78
CA LYS A 5 -5.74 -6.54 -8.74
C LYS A 5 -4.73 -7.03 -7.69
N THR A 6 -3.45 -6.92 -8.03
CA THR A 6 -2.35 -7.15 -7.08
C THR A 6 -2.46 -6.08 -6.00
N ARG A 7 -2.75 -6.50 -4.77
CA ARG A 7 -2.74 -5.61 -3.60
C ARG A 7 -1.39 -4.90 -3.53
N ALA A 8 -1.40 -3.62 -3.19
CA ALA A 8 -0.18 -2.87 -2.98
C ALA A 8 0.75 -3.63 -2.01
N PRO A 9 2.01 -3.89 -2.41
CA PRO A 9 2.98 -4.58 -1.56
C PRO A 9 3.28 -3.68 -0.36
N ALA A 10 2.96 -4.15 0.84
CA ALA A 10 3.12 -3.37 2.07
C ALA A 10 3.23 -4.32 3.27
N SER A 11 3.87 -3.86 4.34
CA SER A 11 3.93 -4.62 5.59
C SER A 11 2.58 -4.58 6.33
N PRO A 12 2.28 -5.55 7.21
CA PRO A 12 1.07 -5.51 8.04
C PRO A 12 0.95 -4.24 8.89
N LYS A 13 2.08 -3.70 9.39
CA LYS A 13 2.13 -2.45 10.16
C LYS A 13 1.60 -1.27 9.33
N VAL A 14 2.10 -1.11 8.12
CA VAL A 14 1.70 -0.02 7.19
C VAL A 14 0.22 -0.15 6.82
N ARG A 15 -0.28 -1.37 6.61
CA ARG A 15 -1.72 -1.59 6.36
C ARG A 15 -2.60 -1.22 7.55
N LYS A 16 -2.14 -1.45 8.77
CA LYS A 16 -2.85 -1.05 9.99
C LYS A 16 -2.87 0.47 10.11
N PHE A 17 -1.73 1.11 9.91
CA PHE A 17 -1.58 2.56 9.95
C PHE A 17 -2.47 3.27 8.93
N ALA A 18 -2.49 2.81 7.67
CA ALA A 18 -3.36 3.35 6.63
C ALA A 18 -4.85 3.28 7.03
N ARG A 19 -5.28 2.16 7.63
CA ARG A 19 -6.68 2.00 8.10
C ARG A 19 -7.03 2.91 9.27
N GLU A 20 -6.09 3.15 10.17
CA GLU A 20 -6.27 4.07 11.31
C GLU A 20 -6.42 5.52 10.84
N LEU A 21 -5.76 5.88 9.73
CA LEU A 21 -5.89 7.18 9.08
C LEU A 21 -7.05 7.28 8.07
N GLY A 22 -7.71 6.16 7.75
CA GLY A 22 -8.77 6.10 6.74
C GLY A 22 -8.28 6.19 5.29
N LEU A 23 -6.99 5.93 5.05
CA LEU A 23 -6.37 5.93 3.72
C LEU A 23 -6.49 4.55 3.04
N ASP A 24 -6.78 4.54 1.73
CA ASP A 24 -6.71 3.32 0.92
C ASP A 24 -5.28 3.13 0.38
N ILE A 25 -4.57 2.18 0.98
CA ILE A 25 -3.20 1.80 0.59
C ILE A 25 -3.06 1.38 -0.88
N ASN A 26 -4.13 0.99 -1.57
CA ASN A 26 -4.05 0.63 -2.98
C ASN A 26 -4.01 1.85 -3.91
N LEU A 27 -4.34 3.04 -3.40
CA LEU A 27 -4.24 4.31 -4.13
C LEU A 27 -2.93 5.05 -3.83
N VAL A 28 -2.15 4.55 -2.87
CA VAL A 28 -0.86 5.12 -2.46
C VAL A 28 0.24 4.60 -3.38
N SER A 29 1.05 5.51 -3.91
CA SER A 29 2.24 5.16 -4.69
C SER A 29 3.37 4.81 -3.73
N GLY A 30 3.82 3.55 -3.73
CA GLY A 30 4.92 3.12 -2.87
C GLY A 30 6.27 3.65 -3.36
N SER A 31 7.10 4.17 -2.45
CA SER A 31 8.43 4.70 -2.78
C SER A 31 9.50 3.63 -2.95
N GLU A 32 9.27 2.42 -2.42
CA GLU A 32 10.29 1.37 -2.35
C GLU A 32 10.27 0.42 -3.56
N ARG A 33 11.27 -0.46 -3.60
CA ARG A 33 11.45 -1.47 -4.67
C ARG A 33 10.15 -2.22 -4.97
N GLU A 34 9.82 -2.34 -6.26
CA GLU A 34 8.57 -2.95 -6.78
C GLU A 34 7.29 -2.20 -6.37
N GLY A 35 7.39 -0.90 -6.09
CA GLY A 35 6.24 -0.07 -5.69
C GLY A 35 5.73 -0.43 -4.29
N ARG A 36 6.64 -0.86 -3.40
CA ARG A 36 6.29 -1.22 -2.03
C ARG A 36 5.97 0.05 -1.25
N VAL A 37 4.80 0.03 -0.61
CA VAL A 37 4.33 1.11 0.26
C VAL A 37 4.91 0.92 1.65
N VAL A 38 5.58 1.96 2.14
CA VAL A 38 6.15 2.05 3.48
C VAL A 38 5.46 3.12 4.32
N GLU A 39 5.85 3.25 5.58
CA GLU A 39 5.20 4.16 6.54
C GLU A 39 5.32 5.64 6.14
N ILE A 40 6.34 6.00 5.35
CA ILE A 40 6.53 7.37 4.85
C ILE A 40 5.62 7.71 3.65
N ASP A 41 5.02 6.69 3.01
CA ASP A 41 4.14 6.87 1.86
C ASP A 41 2.67 7.05 2.27
N ILE A 42 2.32 6.58 3.47
CA ILE A 42 0.99 6.67 4.08
C ILE A 42 0.89 7.99 4.84
#